data_AF-A0A0C9WQA2-F1
#
_entry.id   AF-A0A0C9WQA2-F1
#
_cell.length_a   1.000
_cell.length_b   1.000
_cell.length_c   1.000
_cell.angle_alpha   90.00
_cell.angle_beta   90.00
_cell.angle_gamma   90.00
#
_symmetry.space_group_name_H-M   'P 1'
#
loop_
_entity.id
_entity.type
_entity.pdbx_description
1 polymer ?
#
loop_
_entity_poly.entity_id
_entity_poly.type
_entity_poly.pdbx_seq_one_letter_code
_entity_poly.pdbx_strand_id
1 'polypeptide(L)'
;MNSSTPQGENPNVDSLAETVDLVCRVSETVSSEFYAWDINYCQETLRSLLVKAPTSHRYPTKDTEVAHAQKARKGKGRSRPKRAEEEFEILEITDGPEGCTSTIVPVEVVELDEALKPHPSYEACTPLMRSICVGDDPHLMPFMPFSDDPEFDYMSYNEQHKFFLWQIPNRDPDLEVIVVEIARRLHSEYQLSMEAIDKVAVLPLQLNRLVGVSRRRDYPKWLDFEQATSLPYQPPFSTASEHPHGQLPNLLRYFCNNSNCLVGYCTIHNEEEIPMPNLTPPLVTNKALISSVEKPCGALCFVLGSVSSSIPSVWTESEMQTLRILMDYSPDILPCDAAIICRKPCREIFKHRQDPPKTKKSIGKAKPITGTIDHDAETFIPDYPCSHPGPCDGQADCACFLNKAHCEVACRCDLSCPRRRRGCHCRHDVNGKLCYSARCPCYKAHRECDPVLCVDCDARCGDNASLACQNVSLQQGRFKRTEVRQSQWGLGLFLVEPAEKNDLIAEYIGELILDPTRESREIVATHRNRNYVFELNSAFSLDSGGAGNETRYINHQTGELANCTAKVRLVNGEHRIGIYALRKIKPEEEILFDYGSHFFQHGSQRTTKALGE
;
A
#
# COMPACT_ATOMS: atom_id res chain seq x y z
N MET A 1 48.80 -51.25 1.72
CA MET A 1 49.17 -50.35 2.83
C MET A 1 48.16 -49.22 2.82
N ASN A 2 47.39 -49.12 3.90
CA ASN A 2 46.32 -48.16 4.10
C ASN A 2 46.88 -46.73 4.16
N SER A 3 46.24 -45.79 3.46
CA SER A 3 46.31 -44.37 3.78
C SER A 3 44.89 -43.83 3.80
N SER A 4 44.35 -43.82 5.02
CA SER A 4 43.10 -43.19 5.43
C SER A 4 43.15 -41.68 5.24
N THR A 5 42.30 -41.16 4.37
CA THR A 5 41.84 -39.76 4.38
C THR A 5 40.90 -39.55 5.57
N PRO A 6 41.09 -38.51 6.40
CA PRO A 6 40.16 -38.21 7.48
C PRO A 6 38.86 -37.66 6.88
N GLN A 7 37.75 -38.35 7.17
CA GLN A 7 36.41 -37.80 7.02
C GLN A 7 36.32 -36.60 7.97
N GLY A 8 35.97 -35.43 7.43
CA GLY A 8 35.59 -34.27 8.25
C GLY A 8 34.36 -34.64 9.07
N GLU A 9 34.55 -34.70 10.38
CA GLU A 9 33.49 -34.85 11.35
C GLU A 9 32.53 -33.65 11.24
N ASN A 10 31.26 -33.92 10.94
CA ASN A 10 30.18 -32.98 11.20
C ASN A 10 30.12 -32.76 12.72
N PRO A 11 30.31 -31.55 13.25
CA PRO A 11 30.06 -31.30 14.66
C PRO A 11 28.54 -31.38 14.86
N ASN A 12 28.11 -32.47 15.48
CA ASN A 12 26.75 -32.63 15.95
C ASN A 12 26.55 -31.61 17.08
N VAL A 13 25.87 -30.49 16.79
CA VAL A 13 25.62 -29.39 17.74
C VAL A 13 24.56 -29.84 18.75
N ASP A 14 24.98 -30.57 19.78
CA ASP A 14 24.06 -31.18 20.77
C ASP A 14 24.08 -30.48 22.15
N SER A 15 24.78 -29.33 22.31
CA SER A 15 24.66 -28.51 23.52
C SER A 15 24.36 -27.03 23.24
N LEU A 16 23.41 -26.49 24.00
CA LEU A 16 23.06 -25.05 23.97
C LEU A 16 24.29 -24.16 24.22
N ALA A 17 25.24 -24.62 25.03
CA ALA A 17 26.47 -23.90 25.35
C ALA A 17 27.43 -23.76 24.15
N GLU A 18 27.59 -24.81 23.34
CA GLU A 18 28.40 -24.75 22.13
C GLU A 18 27.76 -23.87 21.06
N THR A 19 26.42 -23.86 21.00
CA THR A 19 25.70 -22.96 20.10
C THR A 19 25.89 -21.50 20.51
N VAL A 20 25.81 -21.20 21.81
CA VAL A 20 26.09 -19.86 22.37
C VAL A 20 27.51 -19.41 22.00
N ASP A 21 28.53 -20.25 22.23
CA ASP A 21 29.92 -19.94 21.91
C ASP A 21 30.13 -19.64 20.42
N LEU A 22 29.54 -20.48 19.55
CA LEU A 22 29.61 -20.28 18.11
C LEU A 22 28.95 -18.96 17.67
N VAL A 23 27.77 -18.64 18.19
CA VAL A 23 27.07 -17.38 17.90
C VAL A 23 27.91 -16.18 18.36
N CYS A 24 28.49 -16.22 19.55
CA CYS A 24 29.38 -15.17 20.05
C CYS A 24 30.59 -14.97 19.14
N ARG A 25 31.30 -16.04 18.78
CA ARG A 25 32.51 -15.95 17.93
C ARG A 25 32.22 -15.37 16.55
N VAL A 26 31.14 -15.81 15.91
CA VAL A 26 30.72 -15.25 14.61
C VAL A 26 30.29 -13.79 14.77
N SER A 27 29.57 -13.44 15.85
CA SER A 27 29.16 -12.07 16.14
C SER A 27 30.36 -11.12 16.30
N GLU A 28 31.38 -11.52 17.06
CA GLU A 28 32.62 -10.74 17.24
C GLU A 28 33.37 -10.54 15.92
N THR A 29 33.45 -11.60 15.11
CA THR A 29 34.13 -11.57 13.80
C THR A 29 33.45 -10.61 12.84
N VAL A 30 32.13 -10.75 12.65
CA VAL A 30 31.37 -9.90 11.72
C VAL A 30 31.36 -8.44 12.19
N SER A 31 31.19 -8.19 13.48
CA SER A 31 31.23 -6.82 14.03
C SER A 31 32.59 -6.16 13.79
N SER A 32 33.69 -6.90 14.00
CA SER A 32 35.04 -6.38 13.75
C SER A 32 35.28 -6.06 12.27
N GLU A 33 34.80 -6.91 11.37
CA GLU A 33 34.86 -6.67 9.92
C GLU A 33 34.02 -5.46 9.49
N PHE A 34 32.83 -5.27 10.08
CA PHE A 34 31.97 -4.12 9.80
C PHE A 34 32.66 -2.81 10.14
N TYR A 35 33.09 -2.65 11.39
CA TYR A 35 33.67 -1.39 11.84
C TYR A 35 35.03 -1.11 11.18
N ALA A 36 35.77 -2.15 10.78
CA ALA A 36 36.98 -1.96 9.97
C ALA A 36 36.68 -1.48 8.54
N TRP A 37 35.60 -1.98 7.94
CA TRP A 37 35.14 -1.52 6.62
C TRP A 37 34.54 -0.11 6.68
N ASP A 38 33.66 0.17 7.65
CA ASP A 38 32.91 1.43 7.76
C ASP A 38 33.84 2.65 7.82
N ILE A 39 34.92 2.57 8.60
CA ILE A 39 35.93 3.63 8.67
C ILE A 39 36.52 3.93 7.29
N ASN A 40 36.87 2.90 6.52
CA ASN A 40 37.45 3.07 5.19
C ASN A 40 36.41 3.60 4.20
N TYR A 41 35.20 3.04 4.21
CA TYR A 41 34.11 3.45 3.34
C TYR A 41 33.69 4.90 3.58
N CYS A 42 33.55 5.32 4.84
CA CYS A 42 33.27 6.71 5.21
C CYS A 42 34.38 7.65 4.72
N GLN A 43 35.65 7.28 4.90
CA GLN A 43 36.77 8.09 4.39
C GLN A 43 36.78 8.20 2.87
N GLU A 44 36.53 7.11 2.14
CA GLU A 44 36.45 7.12 0.68
C GLU A 44 35.27 7.92 0.17
N THR A 45 34.10 7.77 0.80
CA THR A 45 32.89 8.54 0.47
C THR A 45 33.14 10.02 0.68
N LEU A 46 33.69 10.43 1.83
CA LEU A 46 34.07 11.83 2.07
C LEU A 46 35.09 12.31 1.04
N ARG A 47 36.12 11.51 0.71
CA ARG A 47 37.08 11.85 -0.35
C ARG A 47 36.45 11.97 -1.73
N SER A 48 35.37 11.22 -2.01
CA SER A 48 34.63 11.31 -3.27
C SER A 48 33.77 12.56 -3.39
N LEU A 49 33.28 13.06 -2.24
CA LEU A 49 32.52 14.30 -2.12
C LEU A 49 33.42 15.54 -2.09
N LEU A 50 34.73 15.38 -1.81
CA LEU A 50 35.69 16.46 -1.93
C LEU A 50 35.70 16.95 -3.39
N VAL A 51 35.25 18.19 -3.56
CA VAL A 51 35.35 18.91 -4.83
C VAL A 51 36.83 19.01 -5.18
N LYS A 52 37.30 18.23 -6.15
CA LYS A 52 38.64 18.42 -6.71
C LYS A 52 38.65 19.77 -7.41
N ALA A 53 39.43 20.71 -6.88
CA ALA A 53 39.69 21.97 -7.57
C ALA A 53 40.09 21.64 -9.02
N PRO A 54 39.41 22.22 -10.04
CA PRO A 54 39.70 21.89 -11.41
C PRO A 54 41.17 22.18 -11.72
N THR A 55 41.91 21.19 -12.20
CA THR A 55 43.36 21.28 -12.50
C THR A 55 43.68 22.17 -13.70
N SER A 56 42.67 22.68 -14.40
CA SER A 56 42.81 23.81 -15.31
C SER A 56 41.48 24.52 -15.42
N HIS A 57 41.46 25.81 -15.08
CA HIS A 57 40.41 26.72 -15.52
C HIS A 57 40.46 26.81 -17.06
N ARG A 58 39.74 25.93 -17.77
CA ARG A 58 39.35 26.22 -19.15
C ARG A 58 38.15 27.15 -19.07
N TYR A 59 38.42 28.43 -18.87
CA TYR A 59 37.45 29.45 -19.23
C TYR A 59 37.02 29.21 -20.69
N PRO A 60 35.72 29.29 -21.01
CA PRO A 60 35.29 29.31 -22.39
C PRO A 60 36.04 30.44 -23.08
N THR A 61 36.87 30.11 -24.07
CA THR A 61 37.39 31.15 -24.97
C THR A 61 36.20 31.72 -25.74
N LYS A 62 36.31 32.96 -26.22
CA LYS A 62 35.23 33.71 -26.91
C LYS A 62 34.49 32.95 -28.02
N ASP A 63 35.01 31.81 -28.47
CA ASP A 63 34.46 30.97 -29.55
C ASP A 63 33.75 29.70 -29.08
N THR A 64 33.50 29.53 -27.77
CA THR A 64 32.79 28.34 -27.27
C THR A 64 31.28 28.53 -27.43
N GLU A 65 30.74 28.16 -28.60
CA GLU A 65 29.29 28.13 -28.83
C GLU A 65 28.61 27.13 -27.88
N VAL A 66 27.86 27.64 -26.90
CA VAL A 66 27.02 26.83 -26.02
C VAL A 66 25.79 26.36 -26.81
N ALA A 67 25.75 25.08 -27.16
CA ALA A 67 24.76 24.47 -28.06
C ALA A 67 23.30 24.42 -27.54
N HIS A 68 22.98 25.06 -26.41
CA HIS A 68 21.65 25.04 -25.79
C HIS A 68 21.07 26.41 -25.45
N ALA A 69 21.44 27.45 -26.21
CA ALA A 69 20.57 28.62 -26.31
C ALA A 69 19.33 28.23 -27.12
N GLN A 70 18.19 28.05 -26.42
CA GLN A 70 16.88 27.96 -27.05
C GLN A 70 16.76 29.10 -28.06
N LYS A 71 16.53 28.77 -29.35
CA LYS A 71 16.34 29.76 -30.42
C LYS A 71 15.18 30.69 -30.03
N ALA A 72 15.51 31.84 -29.47
CA ALA A 72 14.56 32.93 -29.25
C ALA A 72 13.89 33.24 -30.59
N ARG A 73 12.56 33.14 -30.63
CA ARG A 73 11.76 33.53 -31.79
C ARG A 73 12.10 34.99 -32.11
N LYS A 74 12.54 35.26 -33.35
CA LYS A 74 12.77 36.62 -33.86
C LYS A 74 11.46 37.41 -33.85
N GLY A 75 11.18 38.08 -32.74
CA GLY A 75 10.23 39.18 -32.67
C GLY A 75 10.78 40.39 -33.44
N LYS A 76 9.95 41.00 -34.28
CA LYS A 76 10.34 42.17 -35.09
C LYS A 76 10.58 43.38 -34.18
N GLY A 77 11.85 43.79 -34.12
CA GLY A 77 12.30 45.17 -34.05
C GLY A 77 11.75 46.06 -32.93
N ARG A 78 12.49 46.15 -31.83
CA ARG A 78 12.64 47.39 -31.07
C ARG A 78 14.10 47.51 -30.61
N SER A 79 14.58 48.74 -30.58
CA SER A 79 15.97 49.14 -30.32
C SER A 79 16.51 48.59 -29.00
N ARG A 80 17.65 47.87 -29.08
CA ARG A 80 18.42 47.36 -27.94
C ARG A 80 18.75 48.48 -26.92
N PRO A 81 18.47 48.31 -25.61
CA PRO A 81 19.04 49.17 -24.58
C PRO A 81 20.57 48.97 -24.48
N LYS A 82 21.27 49.96 -23.93
CA LYS A 82 22.72 49.89 -23.67
C LYS A 82 23.00 48.81 -22.61
N ARG A 83 23.83 47.82 -22.93
CA ARG A 83 24.37 46.81 -22.00
C ARG A 83 25.04 47.50 -20.80
N ALA A 84 24.60 47.21 -19.58
CA ALA A 84 25.36 47.50 -18.38
C ALA A 84 26.29 46.30 -18.11
N GLU A 85 27.59 46.55 -17.94
CA GLU A 85 28.57 45.54 -17.54
C GLU A 85 28.68 45.61 -16.01
N GLU A 86 28.29 44.54 -15.31
CA GLU A 86 28.55 44.40 -13.88
C GLU A 86 29.88 43.63 -13.70
N GLU A 87 30.70 44.08 -12.76
CA GLU A 87 31.99 43.49 -12.44
C GLU A 87 31.90 42.74 -11.10
N PHE A 88 32.21 41.44 -11.11
CA PHE A 88 32.27 40.63 -9.89
C PHE A 88 33.74 40.42 -9.49
N GLU A 89 34.06 40.69 -8.24
CA GLU A 89 35.37 40.39 -7.66
C GLU A 89 35.37 38.95 -7.11
N ILE A 90 36.20 38.08 -7.69
CA ILE A 90 36.41 36.71 -7.23
C ILE A 90 37.68 36.68 -6.38
N LEU A 91 37.53 36.32 -5.11
CA LEU A 91 38.64 36.15 -4.17
C LEU A 91 38.99 34.65 -4.09
N GLU A 92 40.14 34.26 -4.64
CA GLU A 92 40.70 32.91 -4.56
C GLU A 92 41.66 32.84 -3.36
N ILE A 93 41.19 32.25 -2.26
CA ILE A 93 41.97 32.06 -1.03
C ILE A 93 42.63 30.68 -1.06
N THR A 94 43.96 30.63 -1.13
CA THR A 94 44.74 29.39 -1.05
C THR A 94 45.44 29.27 0.30
N ASP A 95 45.54 28.06 0.87
CA ASP A 95 46.22 27.75 2.14
C ASP A 95 47.77 27.89 2.10
N GLY A 96 48.32 28.53 1.07
CA GLY A 96 49.74 28.81 0.90
C GLY A 96 50.15 30.23 1.34
N PRO A 97 51.45 30.54 1.37
CA PRO A 97 51.97 31.84 1.82
C PRO A 97 51.57 33.04 0.93
N GLU A 98 50.94 32.79 -0.23
CA GLU A 98 50.54 33.83 -1.19
C GLU A 98 49.14 34.42 -0.94
N GLY A 99 48.47 34.05 0.17
CA GLY A 99 47.43 34.82 0.84
C GLY A 99 46.48 35.63 -0.06
N CYS A 100 45.45 34.97 -0.60
CA CYS A 100 44.31 35.56 -1.32
C CYS A 100 44.65 36.34 -2.61
N THR A 101 44.21 35.81 -3.75
CA THR A 101 44.28 36.51 -5.05
C THR A 101 42.89 37.01 -5.45
N SER A 102 42.81 38.25 -5.95
CA SER A 102 41.57 38.86 -6.43
C SER A 102 41.56 38.92 -7.96
N THR A 103 40.48 38.43 -8.59
CA THR A 103 40.25 38.51 -10.03
C THR A 103 38.88 39.13 -10.31
N ILE A 104 38.86 40.22 -11.08
CA ILE A 104 37.60 40.87 -11.50
C ILE A 104 37.13 40.22 -12.80
N VAL A 105 35.91 39.68 -12.80
CA VAL A 105 35.28 39.07 -13.97
C VAL A 105 34.11 39.95 -14.43
N PRO A 106 34.15 40.51 -15.65
CA PRO A 106 33.01 41.22 -16.21
C PRO A 106 31.93 40.20 -16.60
N VAL A 107 30.73 40.38 -16.09
CA VAL A 107 29.58 39.51 -16.39
C VAL A 107 28.65 40.24 -17.35
N GLU A 108 28.32 39.57 -18.45
CA GLU A 108 27.29 40.07 -19.36
C GLU A 108 25.93 39.91 -18.69
N VAL A 109 25.37 41.01 -18.19
CA VAL A 109 24.01 41.02 -17.67
C VAL A 109 23.03 40.93 -18.83
N VAL A 110 22.43 39.76 -19.00
CA VAL A 110 21.33 39.56 -19.96
C VAL A 110 20.05 40.05 -19.30
N GLU A 111 19.62 41.26 -19.66
CA GLU A 111 18.27 41.72 -19.31
C GLU A 111 17.24 40.81 -20.01
N LEU A 112 16.54 40.00 -19.22
CA LEU A 112 15.40 39.23 -19.71
C LEU A 112 14.24 40.21 -19.95
N ASP A 113 13.87 40.40 -21.23
CA ASP A 113 12.77 41.29 -21.66
C ASP A 113 11.41 40.95 -20.99
N GLU A 114 11.23 39.70 -20.53
CA GLU A 114 10.09 39.26 -19.74
C GLU A 114 10.57 38.87 -18.34
N ALA A 115 10.06 39.56 -17.32
CA ALA A 115 10.23 39.14 -15.93
C ALA A 115 9.73 37.69 -15.79
N LEU A 116 10.64 36.76 -15.48
CA LEU A 116 10.29 35.36 -15.22
C LEU A 116 9.22 35.34 -14.14
N LYS A 117 7.99 34.99 -14.51
CA LYS A 117 6.90 34.87 -13.54
C LYS A 117 7.17 33.63 -12.69
N PRO A 118 7.31 33.75 -11.37
CA PRO A 118 7.48 32.60 -10.52
C PRO A 118 6.26 31.69 -10.65
N HIS A 119 6.51 30.38 -10.79
CA HIS A 119 5.45 29.39 -10.75
C HIS A 119 4.83 29.37 -9.34
N PRO A 120 3.52 29.12 -9.19
CA PRO A 120 2.91 28.89 -7.88
C PRO A 120 3.69 27.86 -7.06
N SER A 121 3.83 28.12 -5.76
CA SER A 121 4.48 27.18 -4.84
C SER A 121 3.67 25.89 -4.72
N TYR A 122 4.38 24.77 -4.68
CA TYR A 122 3.82 23.43 -4.53
C TYR A 122 4.79 22.58 -3.71
N GLU A 123 4.28 21.47 -3.19
CA GLU A 123 5.03 20.54 -2.36
C GLU A 123 5.20 19.20 -3.07
N ALA A 124 6.36 18.57 -2.85
CA ALA A 124 6.59 17.21 -3.29
C ALA A 124 5.51 16.29 -2.72
N CYS A 125 5.04 15.36 -3.55
CA CYS A 125 4.03 14.39 -3.17
C CYS A 125 4.28 13.10 -3.96
N THR A 126 4.30 11.98 -3.25
CA THR A 126 4.44 10.67 -3.86
C THR A 126 3.11 10.28 -4.51
N PRO A 127 3.07 10.02 -5.83
CA PRO A 127 1.83 9.68 -6.51
C PRO A 127 1.31 8.31 -6.04
N LEU A 128 0.03 8.26 -5.71
CA LEU A 128 -0.67 7.05 -5.27
C LEU A 128 -1.83 6.69 -6.18
N MET A 129 -2.01 5.39 -6.41
CA MET A 129 -3.18 4.83 -7.09
C MET A 129 -4.29 4.41 -6.12
N ARG A 130 -3.96 4.33 -4.82
CA ARG A 130 -4.88 4.08 -3.71
C ARG A 130 -4.25 4.59 -2.43
N SER A 131 -5.08 4.93 -1.44
CA SER A 131 -4.64 5.24 -0.09
C SER A 131 -3.76 4.13 0.49
N ILE A 132 -2.84 4.51 1.36
CA ILE A 132 -1.90 3.61 2.02
C ILE A 132 -1.94 3.86 3.53
N CYS A 133 -1.58 2.88 4.35
CA CYS A 133 -1.37 3.08 5.78
C CYS A 133 0.10 2.78 6.10
N VAL A 134 0.91 3.81 6.35
CA VAL A 134 2.37 3.65 6.56
C VAL A 134 2.71 3.44 8.05
N GLY A 135 1.68 3.44 8.91
CA GLY A 135 1.83 3.51 10.35
C GLY A 135 1.41 4.89 10.85
N ASP A 136 1.18 4.98 12.17
CA ASP A 136 0.84 6.22 12.84
C ASP A 136 2.11 6.75 13.54
N ASP A 137 2.41 8.04 13.36
CA ASP A 137 3.67 8.67 13.81
C ASP A 137 3.63 9.35 15.21
N PRO A 138 2.62 9.21 16.09
CA PRO A 138 2.38 10.21 17.13
C PRO A 138 3.35 10.11 18.32
N HIS A 139 4.30 9.20 18.30
CA HIS A 139 5.27 9.07 19.38
C HIS A 139 6.69 9.36 18.94
N LEU A 140 6.97 9.30 17.65
CA LEU A 140 8.31 9.39 17.09
C LEU A 140 8.38 10.59 16.16
N MET A 141 9.14 11.62 16.55
CA MET A 141 9.41 12.73 15.66
C MET A 141 10.43 12.28 14.60
N PRO A 142 10.07 12.25 13.30
CA PRO A 142 10.98 11.74 12.26
C PRO A 142 12.15 12.69 12.00
N PHE A 143 11.87 14.00 11.99
CA PHE A 143 12.84 15.09 11.85
C PHE A 143 12.23 16.37 12.45
N MET A 144 13.04 17.42 12.64
CA MET A 144 12.57 18.73 13.10
C MET A 144 12.14 19.56 11.90
N PRO A 145 10.83 19.76 11.63
CA PRO A 145 10.38 20.58 10.51
C PRO A 145 10.71 22.05 10.76
N PHE A 146 11.08 22.77 9.71
CA PHE A 146 11.35 24.21 9.74
C PHE A 146 12.31 24.65 10.86
N SER A 147 13.37 23.87 11.10
CA SER A 147 14.35 24.16 12.17
C SER A 147 15.06 25.52 12.04
N ASP A 148 15.06 26.08 10.84
CA ASP A 148 15.62 27.38 10.47
C ASP A 148 14.59 28.52 10.50
N ASP A 149 13.32 28.22 10.74
CA ASP A 149 12.23 29.20 10.76
C ASP A 149 11.85 29.57 12.21
N PRO A 150 12.14 30.79 12.67
CA PRO A 150 11.80 31.23 14.02
C PRO A 150 10.29 31.43 14.24
N GLU A 151 9.47 31.50 13.19
CA GLU A 151 8.02 31.65 13.30
C GLU A 151 7.29 30.31 13.53
N PHE A 152 7.98 29.17 13.32
CA PHE A 152 7.40 27.85 13.53
C PHE A 152 7.20 27.56 15.03
N ASP A 153 6.00 27.12 15.41
CA ASP A 153 5.68 26.75 16.79
C ASP A 153 6.29 25.40 17.19
N TYR A 154 7.61 25.42 17.38
CA TYR A 154 8.40 24.25 17.73
C TYR A 154 7.99 23.65 19.08
N MET A 155 7.55 24.47 20.03
CA MET A 155 7.17 24.00 21.37
C MET A 155 5.93 23.13 21.30
N SER A 156 4.87 23.61 20.65
CA SER A 156 3.65 22.81 20.46
C SER A 156 3.91 21.57 19.61
N TYR A 157 4.74 21.68 18.56
CA TYR A 157 5.08 20.52 17.73
C TYR A 157 5.82 19.45 18.54
N ASN A 158 6.80 19.85 19.35
CA ASN A 158 7.59 18.94 20.17
C ASN A 158 6.75 18.24 21.25
N GLU A 159 5.71 18.89 21.79
CA GLU A 159 4.78 18.28 22.76
C GLU A 159 3.94 17.13 22.16
N GLN A 160 3.76 17.10 20.83
CA GLN A 160 3.05 16.01 20.14
C GLN A 160 3.88 14.72 20.04
N HIS A 161 5.19 14.76 20.31
CA HIS A 161 6.08 13.61 20.16
C HIS A 161 6.75 13.24 21.49
N LYS A 162 6.75 11.94 21.82
CA LYS A 162 7.38 11.44 23.06
C LYS A 162 8.87 11.19 22.93
N PHE A 163 9.32 10.80 21.75
CA PHE A 163 10.70 10.44 21.46
C PHE A 163 11.09 10.98 20.09
N PHE A 164 12.37 11.24 19.89
CA PHE A 164 12.90 11.49 18.55
C PHE A 164 13.25 10.17 17.88
N LEU A 165 12.95 10.04 16.59
CA LEU A 165 13.22 8.81 15.83
C LEU A 165 14.72 8.43 15.89
N TRP A 166 15.61 9.44 15.87
CA TRP A 166 17.07 9.27 15.99
C TRP A 166 17.57 9.02 17.43
N GLN A 167 16.69 9.10 18.43
CA GLN A 167 17.01 8.79 19.84
C GLN A 167 16.44 7.45 20.29
N ILE A 168 15.75 6.70 19.43
CA ILE A 168 15.22 5.38 19.80
C ILE A 168 16.39 4.48 20.20
N PRO A 169 16.52 4.08 21.49
CA PRO A 169 17.73 3.45 22.02
C PRO A 169 18.11 2.11 21.36
N ASN A 170 17.21 1.52 20.57
CA ASN A 170 17.30 0.16 20.04
C ASN A 170 17.23 0.07 18.51
N ARG A 171 17.30 1.19 17.77
CA ARG A 171 17.31 1.16 16.31
C ARG A 171 18.63 1.70 15.78
N ASP A 172 19.65 0.85 15.86
CA ASP A 172 20.92 1.09 15.22
C ASP A 172 20.89 0.44 13.82
N PRO A 173 20.85 1.25 12.73
CA PRO A 173 20.82 0.74 11.38
C PRO A 173 22.07 -0.10 11.03
N ASP A 174 23.20 0.11 11.69
CA ASP A 174 24.41 -0.68 11.48
C ASP A 174 24.25 -2.04 12.15
N LEU A 175 23.70 -2.06 13.37
CA LEU A 175 23.40 -3.30 14.10
C LEU A 175 22.44 -4.21 13.34
N GLU A 176 21.43 -3.66 12.66
CA GLU A 176 20.54 -4.43 11.79
C GLU A 176 21.32 -5.15 10.67
N VAL A 177 22.26 -4.46 10.03
CA VAL A 177 23.09 -5.01 8.92
C VAL A 177 24.07 -6.05 9.44
N ILE A 178 24.71 -5.79 10.59
CA ILE A 178 25.61 -6.72 11.28
C ILE A 178 24.87 -8.01 11.65
N VAL A 179 23.70 -7.91 12.30
CA VAL A 179 22.93 -9.09 12.74
C VAL A 179 22.44 -9.93 11.55
N VAL A 180 22.05 -9.27 10.45
CA VAL A 180 21.67 -9.96 9.21
C VAL A 180 22.84 -10.77 8.64
N GLU A 181 24.04 -10.21 8.61
CA GLU A 181 25.24 -10.91 8.14
C GLU A 181 25.66 -12.05 9.08
N ILE A 182 25.56 -11.85 10.40
CA ILE A 182 25.80 -12.91 11.40
C ILE A 182 24.86 -14.09 11.15
N ALA A 183 23.56 -13.82 10.99
CA ALA A 183 22.55 -14.84 10.71
C ALA A 183 22.83 -15.56 9.39
N ARG A 184 23.27 -14.84 8.36
CA ARG A 184 23.65 -15.43 7.06
C ARG A 184 24.81 -16.41 7.22
N ARG A 185 25.90 -16.05 7.91
CA ARG A 185 27.06 -16.92 8.12
C ARG A 185 26.72 -18.14 8.97
N LEU A 186 26.05 -17.94 10.11
CA LEU A 186 25.60 -19.03 10.98
C LEU A 186 24.75 -20.06 10.23
N HIS A 187 23.90 -19.61 9.32
CA HIS A 187 23.06 -20.51 8.55
C HIS A 187 23.75 -21.15 7.35
N SER A 188 24.47 -20.37 6.54
CA SER A 188 25.06 -20.87 5.29
C SER A 188 26.33 -21.68 5.53
N GLU A 189 27.17 -21.26 6.47
CA GLU A 189 28.48 -21.88 6.74
C GLU A 189 28.40 -22.93 7.84
N TYR A 190 27.56 -22.72 8.86
CA TYR A 190 27.43 -23.61 10.03
C TYR A 190 26.11 -24.36 10.15
N GLN A 191 25.20 -24.19 9.17
CA GLN A 191 23.93 -24.94 9.05
C GLN A 191 23.01 -24.84 10.27
N LEU A 192 23.12 -23.76 11.05
CA LEU A 192 22.22 -23.46 12.17
C LEU A 192 20.85 -23.00 11.66
N SER A 193 19.79 -23.52 12.28
CA SER A 193 18.43 -23.03 12.03
C SER A 193 18.22 -21.66 12.66
N MET A 194 17.39 -20.81 12.05
CA MET A 194 17.06 -19.48 12.58
C MET A 194 16.44 -19.56 13.98
N GLU A 195 15.60 -20.57 14.22
CA GLU A 195 14.99 -20.82 15.54
C GLU A 195 16.05 -21.18 16.58
N ALA A 196 17.07 -21.97 16.21
CA ALA A 196 18.19 -22.26 17.10
C ALA A 196 19.01 -20.99 17.43
N ILE A 197 19.20 -20.09 16.46
CA ILE A 197 19.92 -18.83 16.68
C ILE A 197 19.11 -17.89 17.60
N ASP A 198 17.81 -17.72 17.36
CA ASP A 198 16.95 -16.88 18.20
C ASP A 198 16.79 -17.46 19.63
N LYS A 199 16.73 -18.78 19.78
CA LYS A 199 16.60 -19.47 21.08
C LYS A 199 17.79 -19.23 22.02
N VAL A 200 18.97 -18.97 21.44
CA VAL A 200 20.20 -18.66 22.18
C VAL A 200 20.14 -17.26 22.81
N ALA A 201 19.33 -16.34 22.27
CA ALA A 201 19.08 -15.00 22.80
C ALA A 201 20.36 -14.16 23.06
N VAL A 202 21.43 -14.42 22.30
CA VAL A 202 22.70 -13.67 22.36
C VAL A 202 22.66 -12.41 21.48
N LEU A 203 21.97 -12.49 20.33
CA LEU A 203 21.90 -11.37 19.40
C LEU A 203 20.96 -10.27 19.94
N PRO A 204 21.31 -8.99 19.74
CA PRO A 204 20.53 -7.86 20.27
C PRO A 204 19.18 -7.65 19.56
N LEU A 205 18.99 -8.27 18.39
CA LEU A 205 17.77 -8.22 17.59
C LEU A 205 17.31 -9.64 17.27
N GLN A 206 16.02 -9.91 17.43
CA GLN A 206 15.42 -11.17 17.00
C GLN A 206 15.34 -11.22 15.46
N LEU A 207 15.67 -12.37 14.89
CA LEU A 207 15.79 -12.52 13.44
C LEU A 207 14.44 -12.37 12.72
N ASN A 208 13.32 -12.72 13.38
CA ASN A 208 11.96 -12.53 12.87
C ASN A 208 11.63 -11.06 12.51
N ARG A 209 12.17 -10.08 13.25
CA ARG A 209 11.95 -8.64 13.03
C ARG A 209 12.79 -8.09 11.88
N LEU A 210 13.93 -8.72 11.60
CA LEU A 210 14.89 -8.28 10.56
C LEU A 210 14.48 -8.68 9.14
N VAL A 211 13.58 -9.65 9.00
CA VAL A 211 13.04 -10.11 7.71
C VAL A 211 12.31 -9.01 6.95
N GLY A 212 11.49 -8.22 7.63
CA GLY A 212 10.74 -7.14 7.00
C GLY A 212 11.66 -5.98 6.58
N VAL A 213 12.70 -5.73 7.37
CA VAL A 213 13.67 -4.67 7.17
C VAL A 213 14.63 -5.01 6.02
N SER A 214 15.14 -6.23 5.97
CA SER A 214 16.09 -6.69 4.94
C SER A 214 15.57 -6.62 3.51
N ARG A 215 14.25 -6.78 3.30
CA ARG A 215 13.65 -6.76 1.96
C ARG A 215 13.27 -5.36 1.47
N ARG A 216 13.35 -4.34 2.32
CA ARG A 216 12.89 -2.97 2.03
C ARG A 216 14.02 -1.94 2.12
N ARG A 217 15.25 -2.40 2.33
CA ARG A 217 16.41 -1.56 2.63
C ARG A 217 17.47 -1.71 1.57
N ASP A 218 18.05 -0.58 1.17
CA ASP A 218 19.29 -0.56 0.41
C ASP A 218 20.45 -0.90 1.35
N TYR A 219 21.22 -1.93 1.02
CA TYR A 219 22.39 -2.32 1.78
C TYR A 219 23.60 -1.46 1.39
N PRO A 220 24.46 -1.09 2.36
CA PRO A 220 25.73 -0.47 2.02
C PRO A 220 26.58 -1.41 1.16
N LYS A 221 27.56 -0.87 0.44
CA LYS A 221 28.56 -1.65 -0.32
C LYS A 221 29.58 -2.31 0.61
N TRP A 222 29.07 -3.05 1.59
CA TRP A 222 29.81 -3.81 2.56
C TRP A 222 29.55 -5.29 2.31
N LEU A 223 30.60 -6.02 1.93
CA LEU A 223 30.55 -7.42 1.50
C LEU A 223 29.69 -7.61 0.22
N ASP A 224 29.92 -8.70 -0.54
CA ASP A 224 29.24 -9.00 -1.82
C ASP A 224 27.74 -9.34 -1.63
N PHE A 225 26.97 -8.48 -0.97
CA PHE A 225 25.52 -8.63 -0.79
C PHE A 225 24.77 -8.62 -2.13
N GLU A 226 25.33 -8.01 -3.19
CA GLU A 226 24.75 -8.04 -4.54
C GLU A 226 24.66 -9.46 -5.14
N GLN A 227 25.46 -10.42 -4.65
CA GLN A 227 25.35 -11.85 -5.01
C GLN A 227 24.56 -12.66 -3.97
N ALA A 228 24.28 -12.08 -2.80
CA ALA A 228 23.63 -12.75 -1.68
C ALA A 228 22.10 -12.69 -1.81
N THR A 229 21.55 -13.36 -2.82
CA THR A 229 20.12 -13.76 -2.86
C THR A 229 19.72 -14.75 -1.75
N SER A 230 20.61 -15.03 -0.79
CA SER A 230 20.49 -16.13 0.16
C SER A 230 20.67 -15.68 1.61
N LEU A 231 19.90 -14.68 2.06
CA LEU A 231 19.35 -14.85 3.40
C LEU A 231 18.36 -16.02 3.32
N PRO A 232 18.43 -17.02 4.21
CA PRO A 232 17.54 -18.17 4.24
C PRO A 232 16.14 -17.80 4.72
N TYR A 233 15.73 -16.54 4.55
CA TYR A 233 14.32 -16.26 4.45
C TYR A 233 13.84 -16.70 3.07
N GLN A 234 13.82 -18.02 2.87
CA GLN A 234 12.67 -18.54 2.17
C GLN A 234 11.46 -18.04 2.98
N PRO A 235 10.51 -17.34 2.35
CA PRO A 235 9.27 -17.03 3.06
C PRO A 235 8.75 -18.34 3.69
N PRO A 236 8.00 -18.31 4.81
CA PRO A 236 7.71 -19.51 5.64
C PRO A 236 6.93 -20.63 4.92
N PHE A 237 6.83 -20.56 3.60
CA PHE A 237 6.67 -21.68 2.68
C PHE A 237 7.80 -22.71 2.73
N SER A 238 8.93 -22.47 3.40
CA SER A 238 9.97 -23.48 3.57
C SER A 238 9.64 -24.48 4.68
N THR A 239 8.96 -25.55 4.27
CA THR A 239 9.25 -26.94 4.67
C THR A 239 8.99 -27.43 6.10
N ALA A 240 8.56 -26.61 7.08
CA ALA A 240 8.46 -27.06 8.48
C ALA A 240 7.05 -27.16 9.10
N SER A 241 5.97 -27.09 8.31
CA SER A 241 4.69 -27.66 8.75
C SER A 241 4.46 -28.96 7.99
N GLU A 242 4.62 -30.11 8.67
CA GLU A 242 4.27 -31.44 8.13
C GLU A 242 2.80 -31.55 7.66
N HIS A 243 1.99 -30.53 7.97
CA HIS A 243 0.60 -30.41 7.58
C HIS A 243 0.39 -29.27 6.57
N PRO A 244 -0.10 -29.58 5.35
CA PRO A 244 -0.36 -28.56 4.34
C PRO A 244 -1.48 -27.55 4.67
N HIS A 245 -2.33 -27.84 5.66
CA HIS A 245 -3.22 -26.82 6.25
C HIS A 245 -2.46 -25.68 6.95
N GLY A 246 -1.19 -25.87 7.33
CA GLY A 246 -0.34 -24.84 7.94
C GLY A 246 0.34 -23.88 6.93
N GLN A 247 0.37 -24.23 5.64
CA GLN A 247 0.98 -23.39 4.60
C GLN A 247 0.06 -22.24 4.14
N LEU A 248 -1.24 -22.50 4.07
CA LEU A 248 -2.23 -21.49 3.66
C LEU A 248 -2.37 -20.31 4.65
N PRO A 249 -2.34 -20.51 5.99
CA PRO A 249 -2.25 -19.41 6.96
C PRO A 249 -1.03 -18.51 6.72
N ASN A 250 0.12 -19.10 6.44
CA ASN A 250 1.34 -18.34 6.12
C ASN A 250 1.18 -17.53 4.83
N LEU A 251 0.54 -18.08 3.80
CA LEU A 251 0.22 -17.31 2.58
C LEU A 251 -0.69 -16.12 2.90
N LEU A 252 -1.76 -16.37 3.65
CA LEU A 252 -2.74 -15.35 3.99
C LEU A 252 -2.12 -14.23 4.81
N ARG A 253 -1.16 -14.52 5.70
CA ARG A 253 -0.41 -13.50 6.44
C ARG A 253 0.29 -12.46 5.55
N TYR A 254 0.77 -12.87 4.38
CA TYR A 254 1.49 -11.97 3.47
C TYR A 254 0.65 -11.52 2.28
N PHE A 255 -0.45 -12.20 1.95
CA PHE A 255 -1.29 -11.86 0.81
C PHE A 255 -2.64 -11.33 1.29
N CYS A 256 -2.92 -10.07 0.97
CA CYS A 256 -4.20 -9.47 1.31
C CYS A 256 -5.29 -10.01 0.38
N ASN A 257 -6.28 -10.68 0.96
CA ASN A 257 -7.43 -11.24 0.26
C ASN A 257 -8.61 -10.25 0.14
N ASN A 258 -8.45 -9.00 0.60
CA ASN A 258 -9.44 -7.96 0.35
C ASN A 258 -9.51 -7.71 -1.17
N SER A 259 -10.73 -7.74 -1.71
CA SER A 259 -11.00 -7.58 -3.14
C SER A 259 -10.54 -6.24 -3.71
N ASN A 260 -10.35 -5.22 -2.88
CA ASN A 260 -9.71 -4.00 -3.33
C ASN A 260 -8.21 -4.25 -3.54
N CYS A 261 -7.49 -4.88 -2.61
CA CYS A 261 -6.03 -4.93 -2.58
C CYS A 261 -5.42 -6.05 -3.44
N LEU A 262 -5.78 -7.32 -3.23
CA LEU A 262 -5.21 -8.49 -3.92
C LEU A 262 -3.68 -8.44 -4.18
N VAL A 263 -2.93 -7.93 -3.19
CA VAL A 263 -1.47 -7.74 -3.26
C VAL A 263 -0.76 -8.37 -2.07
N GLY A 264 0.50 -8.73 -2.26
CA GLY A 264 1.41 -9.08 -1.18
C GLY A 264 1.77 -7.86 -0.34
N TYR A 265 1.95 -8.05 0.98
CA TYR A 265 2.36 -7.03 1.94
C TYR A 265 1.50 -5.76 1.91
N CYS A 266 0.17 -5.93 1.84
CA CYS A 266 -0.75 -4.81 1.90
C CYS A 266 -0.53 -3.99 3.16
N THR A 267 -0.39 -2.68 2.99
CA THR A 267 -0.14 -1.76 4.10
C THR A 267 -1.41 -1.38 4.86
N ILE A 268 -2.58 -1.50 4.22
CA ILE A 268 -3.89 -1.15 4.80
C ILE A 268 -4.46 -2.29 5.66
N HIS A 269 -4.42 -3.53 5.15
CA HIS A 269 -5.01 -4.71 5.81
C HIS A 269 -3.93 -5.67 6.32
N ASN A 270 -3.01 -5.13 7.11
CA ASN A 270 -1.88 -5.89 7.63
C ASN A 270 -2.20 -6.49 9.01
N GLU A 271 -3.15 -7.42 9.04
CA GLU A 271 -3.53 -8.13 10.27
C GLU A 271 -2.70 -9.38 10.50
N GLU A 272 -2.33 -9.64 11.76
CA GLU A 272 -1.53 -10.82 12.11
C GLU A 272 -2.35 -12.12 12.10
N GLU A 273 -3.66 -12.04 12.37
CA GLU A 273 -4.57 -13.19 12.52
C GLU A 273 -5.69 -13.22 11.48
N ILE A 274 -5.33 -13.48 10.21
CA ILE A 274 -6.34 -13.56 9.15
C ILE A 274 -7.15 -14.87 9.28
N PRO A 275 -8.49 -14.80 9.42
CA PRO A 275 -9.30 -15.98 9.57
C PRO A 275 -9.23 -16.91 8.36
N MET A 276 -8.91 -18.17 8.62
CA MET A 276 -8.89 -19.20 7.58
C MET A 276 -10.26 -19.32 6.90
N PRO A 277 -10.29 -19.55 5.57
CA PRO A 277 -11.53 -19.88 4.90
C PRO A 277 -12.17 -21.10 5.57
N ASN A 278 -13.49 -21.07 5.74
CA ASN A 278 -14.20 -22.25 6.21
C ASN A 278 -14.06 -23.38 5.20
N LEU A 279 -13.88 -24.60 5.71
CA LEU A 279 -13.99 -25.79 4.88
C LEU A 279 -15.42 -25.85 4.31
N THR A 280 -15.51 -26.13 3.02
CA THR A 280 -16.81 -26.18 2.33
C THR A 280 -17.19 -27.63 2.11
N PRO A 281 -18.40 -28.08 2.49
CA PRO A 281 -18.88 -29.38 2.08
C PRO A 281 -19.25 -29.36 0.59
N PRO A 282 -19.15 -30.49 -0.13
CA PRO A 282 -19.62 -30.59 -1.51
C PRO A 282 -21.11 -30.23 -1.59
N LEU A 283 -21.46 -29.34 -2.53
CA LEU A 283 -22.84 -28.93 -2.81
C LEU A 283 -23.40 -29.66 -4.03
N VAL A 284 -22.54 -30.06 -4.96
CA VAL A 284 -22.92 -30.75 -6.19
C VAL A 284 -22.85 -32.26 -5.99
N THR A 285 -23.79 -33.03 -6.52
CA THR A 285 -23.68 -34.51 -6.48
C THR A 285 -22.73 -35.01 -7.56
N ASN A 286 -22.07 -36.15 -7.33
CA ASN A 286 -21.25 -36.84 -8.32
C ASN A 286 -21.98 -37.06 -9.64
N LYS A 287 -23.28 -37.40 -9.58
CA LYS A 287 -24.13 -37.55 -10.76
C LYS A 287 -24.30 -36.23 -11.52
N ALA A 288 -24.57 -35.14 -10.81
CA ALA A 288 -24.71 -33.81 -11.42
C ALA A 288 -23.39 -33.33 -12.04
N LEU A 289 -22.26 -33.64 -11.40
CA LEU A 289 -20.91 -33.33 -11.89
C LEU A 289 -20.57 -34.10 -13.18
N ILE A 290 -20.95 -35.37 -13.28
CA ILE A 290 -20.78 -36.15 -14.51
C ILE A 290 -21.62 -35.55 -15.64
N SER A 291 -22.86 -35.11 -15.33
CA SER A 291 -23.74 -34.52 -16.34
C SER A 291 -23.34 -33.11 -16.79
N SER A 292 -22.50 -32.39 -16.03
CA SER A 292 -22.07 -31.03 -16.40
C SER A 292 -20.93 -31.01 -17.43
N VAL A 293 -20.33 -32.16 -17.75
CA VAL A 293 -19.19 -32.26 -18.67
C VAL A 293 -19.64 -32.85 -19.99
N GLU A 294 -19.69 -32.01 -21.03
CA GLU A 294 -20.06 -32.43 -22.38
C GLU A 294 -18.95 -33.20 -23.10
N LYS A 295 -17.69 -32.81 -22.90
CA LYS A 295 -16.52 -33.38 -23.60
C LYS A 295 -15.51 -33.93 -22.59
N PRO A 296 -15.10 -35.20 -22.69
CA PRO A 296 -14.11 -35.77 -21.80
C PRO A 296 -12.73 -35.11 -22.00
N CYS A 297 -12.01 -34.85 -20.91
CA CYS A 297 -10.68 -34.23 -20.96
C CYS A 297 -9.57 -35.14 -21.54
N GLY A 298 -9.87 -36.42 -21.74
CA GLY A 298 -8.95 -37.40 -22.28
C GLY A 298 -9.41 -38.84 -22.00
N ALA A 299 -8.58 -39.81 -22.36
CA ALA A 299 -8.88 -41.24 -22.21
C ALA A 299 -9.14 -41.67 -20.74
N LEU A 300 -8.59 -40.93 -19.78
CA LEU A 300 -8.72 -41.20 -18.34
C LEU A 300 -9.66 -40.21 -17.63
N CYS A 301 -10.60 -39.62 -18.37
CA CYS A 301 -11.61 -38.72 -17.82
C CYS A 301 -12.60 -39.46 -16.91
N PHE A 302 -13.04 -38.79 -15.85
CA PHE A 302 -14.00 -39.34 -14.88
C PHE A 302 -15.38 -39.70 -15.48
N VAL A 303 -15.78 -39.03 -16.58
CA VAL A 303 -17.06 -39.27 -17.28
C VAL A 303 -17.06 -40.59 -18.07
N LEU A 304 -15.89 -41.10 -18.49
CA LEU A 304 -15.80 -42.23 -19.41
C LEU A 304 -16.02 -43.62 -18.77
N GLY A 305 -16.26 -43.69 -17.45
CA GLY A 305 -16.55 -44.95 -16.77
C GLY A 305 -15.43 -46.01 -16.88
N SER A 306 -15.67 -47.22 -16.37
CA SER A 306 -14.65 -48.27 -16.23
C SER A 306 -14.31 -48.99 -17.52
N VAL A 307 -13.55 -48.36 -18.42
CA VAL A 307 -12.72 -49.10 -19.37
C VAL A 307 -11.51 -49.65 -18.60
N SER A 308 -11.28 -50.95 -18.75
CA SER A 308 -10.41 -51.84 -17.96
C SER A 308 -8.93 -51.58 -18.16
N SER A 309 -8.44 -50.46 -17.63
CA SER A 309 -7.00 -50.20 -17.54
C SER A 309 -6.69 -49.92 -16.08
N SER A 310 -6.18 -50.92 -15.37
CA SER A 310 -5.59 -50.76 -14.05
C SER A 310 -4.33 -49.90 -14.20
N ILE A 311 -4.50 -48.59 -14.10
CA ILE A 311 -3.37 -47.67 -14.00
C ILE A 311 -2.74 -47.91 -12.63
N PRO A 312 -1.41 -48.07 -12.53
CA PRO A 312 -0.71 -48.04 -11.26
C PRO A 312 -0.90 -46.67 -10.62
N SER A 313 -1.82 -46.59 -9.68
CA SER A 313 -2.12 -45.38 -8.91
C SER A 313 -1.05 -45.19 -7.83
N VAL A 314 0.12 -44.68 -8.22
CA VAL A 314 1.18 -44.33 -7.26
C VAL A 314 0.94 -42.90 -6.80
N TRP A 315 0.50 -42.75 -5.56
CA TRP A 315 0.38 -41.47 -4.88
C TRP A 315 1.44 -41.39 -3.79
N THR A 316 2.20 -40.32 -3.79
CA THR A 316 3.02 -39.93 -2.63
C THR A 316 2.13 -39.29 -1.57
N GLU A 317 2.56 -39.31 -0.31
CA GLU A 317 1.80 -38.65 0.77
C GLU A 317 1.63 -37.15 0.52
N SER A 318 2.65 -36.49 -0.04
CA SER A 318 2.58 -35.07 -0.42
C SER A 318 1.47 -34.80 -1.45
N GLU A 319 1.35 -35.64 -2.49
CA GLU A 319 0.30 -35.51 -3.51
C GLU A 319 -1.10 -35.76 -2.94
N MET A 320 -1.25 -36.75 -2.04
CA MET A 320 -2.51 -37.00 -1.35
C MET A 320 -2.90 -35.82 -0.47
N GLN A 321 -1.94 -35.20 0.21
CA GLN A 321 -2.22 -34.02 1.01
C GLN A 321 -2.65 -32.83 0.14
N THR A 322 -2.02 -32.59 -1.01
CA THR A 322 -2.47 -31.56 -1.97
C THR A 322 -3.93 -31.80 -2.38
N LEU A 323 -4.29 -33.05 -2.67
CA LEU A 323 -5.66 -33.41 -3.01
C LEU A 323 -6.63 -33.17 -1.85
N ARG A 324 -6.26 -33.53 -0.61
CA ARG A 324 -7.10 -33.29 0.58
C ARG A 324 -7.39 -31.79 0.75
N ILE A 325 -6.37 -30.94 0.70
CA ILE A 325 -6.55 -29.47 0.75
C ILE A 325 -7.51 -29.00 -0.34
N LEU A 326 -7.30 -29.44 -1.57
CA LEU A 326 -8.12 -29.03 -2.70
C LEU A 326 -9.59 -29.42 -2.48
N MET A 327 -9.84 -30.62 -1.94
CA MET A 327 -11.20 -31.09 -1.64
C MET A 327 -11.81 -30.40 -0.40
N ASP A 328 -11.01 -29.98 0.56
CA ASP A 328 -11.51 -29.28 1.76
C ASP A 328 -11.96 -27.85 1.46
N TYR A 329 -11.27 -27.16 0.55
CA TYR A 329 -11.58 -25.77 0.15
C TYR A 329 -12.40 -25.66 -1.13
N SER A 330 -12.32 -26.64 -2.04
CA SER A 330 -13.02 -26.62 -3.33
C SER A 330 -13.50 -28.03 -3.73
N PRO A 331 -14.43 -28.64 -2.96
CA PRO A 331 -14.91 -30.01 -3.21
C PRO A 331 -15.68 -30.16 -4.54
N ASP A 332 -16.19 -29.05 -5.09
CA ASP A 332 -16.97 -29.01 -6.32
C ASP A 332 -16.16 -28.60 -7.55
N ILE A 333 -14.83 -28.47 -7.43
CA ILE A 333 -13.95 -28.31 -8.58
C ILE A 333 -14.16 -29.47 -9.56
N LEU A 334 -14.17 -29.19 -10.87
CA LEU A 334 -14.27 -30.25 -11.86
C LEU A 334 -13.03 -31.16 -11.74
N PRO A 335 -13.20 -32.49 -11.70
CA PRO A 335 -12.08 -33.43 -11.63
C PRO A 335 -11.12 -33.28 -12.82
N CYS A 336 -11.60 -32.76 -13.95
CA CYS A 336 -10.79 -32.42 -15.10
C CYS A 336 -9.76 -31.32 -14.78
N ASP A 337 -10.16 -30.28 -14.05
CA ASP A 337 -9.30 -29.16 -13.70
C ASP A 337 -8.37 -29.53 -12.53
N ALA A 338 -8.92 -30.22 -11.53
CA ALA A 338 -8.15 -30.74 -10.41
C ALA A 338 -7.06 -31.75 -10.85
N ALA A 339 -7.29 -32.50 -11.93
CA ALA A 339 -6.29 -33.38 -12.53
C ALA A 339 -5.01 -32.63 -12.95
N ILE A 340 -5.18 -31.41 -13.48
CA ILE A 340 -4.07 -30.57 -13.92
C ILE A 340 -3.27 -30.09 -12.71
N ILE A 341 -3.97 -29.66 -11.65
CA ILE A 341 -3.37 -29.17 -10.40
C ILE A 341 -2.59 -30.29 -9.72
N CYS A 342 -3.22 -31.45 -9.52
CA CYS A 342 -2.61 -32.59 -8.82
C CYS A 342 -1.65 -33.39 -9.71
N ARG A 343 -1.60 -33.13 -11.03
CA ARG A 343 -0.84 -33.91 -12.03
C ARG A 343 -1.15 -35.42 -11.98
N LYS A 344 -2.43 -35.75 -11.79
CA LYS A 344 -2.93 -37.13 -11.68
C LYS A 344 -4.06 -37.37 -12.66
N PRO A 345 -4.34 -38.62 -13.04
CA PRO A 345 -5.46 -38.92 -13.92
C PRO A 345 -6.78 -38.40 -13.34
N CYS A 346 -7.56 -37.72 -14.18
CA CYS A 346 -8.85 -37.13 -13.82
C CYS A 346 -9.80 -38.10 -13.11
N ARG A 347 -9.86 -39.35 -13.59
CA ARG A 347 -10.65 -40.41 -12.97
C ARG A 347 -10.17 -40.82 -11.57
N GLU A 348 -8.87 -40.72 -11.27
CA GLU A 348 -8.35 -41.02 -9.93
C GLU A 348 -8.76 -39.94 -8.94
N ILE A 349 -8.64 -38.67 -9.32
CA ILE A 349 -9.12 -37.53 -8.53
C ILE A 349 -10.59 -37.72 -8.14
N PHE A 350 -11.44 -38.08 -9.11
CA PHE A 350 -12.86 -38.28 -8.88
C PHE A 350 -13.18 -39.41 -7.89
N LYS A 351 -12.34 -40.45 -7.78
CA LYS A 351 -12.54 -41.54 -6.80
C LYS A 351 -12.40 -41.06 -5.35
N HIS A 352 -11.65 -39.99 -5.12
CA HIS A 352 -11.44 -39.42 -3.79
C HIS A 352 -12.51 -38.39 -3.40
N ARG A 353 -13.35 -37.97 -4.36
CA ARG A 353 -14.43 -37.01 -4.11
C ARG A 353 -15.58 -37.66 -3.35
N GLN A 354 -16.08 -36.97 -2.33
CA GLN A 354 -17.26 -37.39 -1.57
C GLN A 354 -18.53 -36.68 -2.08
N ASP A 355 -19.67 -37.36 -1.98
CA ASP A 355 -20.98 -36.73 -2.27
C ASP A 355 -21.41 -35.81 -1.12
N PRO A 356 -22.32 -34.84 -1.40
CA PRO A 356 -22.89 -33.96 -0.39
C PRO A 356 -23.43 -34.72 0.83
N PRO A 357 -23.15 -34.28 2.06
CA PRO A 357 -23.67 -34.93 3.25
C PRO A 357 -25.21 -34.90 3.26
N LYS A 358 -25.85 -36.01 3.67
CA LYS A 358 -27.32 -36.18 3.64
C LYS A 358 -28.09 -35.32 4.66
N THR A 359 -27.44 -34.37 5.32
CA THR A 359 -28.04 -33.58 6.40
C THR A 359 -28.85 -32.40 5.85
N LYS A 360 -30.19 -32.55 5.90
CA LYS A 360 -31.12 -31.43 5.80
C LYS A 360 -31.09 -30.64 7.11
N LYS A 361 -30.20 -29.66 7.25
CA LYS A 361 -30.40 -28.63 8.28
C LYS A 361 -31.57 -27.76 7.82
N SER A 362 -32.74 -27.94 8.44
CA SER A 362 -33.82 -26.96 8.35
C SER A 362 -33.35 -25.68 9.04
N ILE A 363 -32.91 -24.71 8.24
CA ILE A 363 -32.59 -23.38 8.76
C ILE A 363 -33.92 -22.75 9.17
N GLY A 364 -34.13 -22.60 10.47
CA GLY A 364 -35.24 -21.79 10.98
C GLY A 364 -35.13 -20.39 10.39
N LYS A 365 -36.26 -19.78 10.01
CA LYS A 365 -36.27 -18.41 9.47
C LYS A 365 -35.61 -17.48 10.48
N ALA A 366 -34.38 -17.06 10.19
CA ALA A 366 -33.69 -16.08 11.02
C ALA A 366 -34.49 -14.78 11.01
N LYS A 367 -34.64 -14.17 12.19
CA LYS A 367 -35.34 -12.88 12.29
C LYS A 367 -34.56 -11.84 11.48
N PRO A 368 -35.25 -10.98 10.71
CA PRO A 368 -34.60 -9.88 10.01
C PRO A 368 -33.90 -8.97 11.01
N ILE A 369 -32.72 -8.47 10.63
CA ILE A 369 -31.99 -7.52 11.48
C ILE A 369 -32.81 -6.24 11.59
N THR A 370 -32.96 -5.73 12.81
CA THR A 370 -33.67 -4.48 13.11
C THR A 370 -32.64 -3.37 13.32
N GLY A 371 -32.67 -2.31 12.50
CA GLY A 371 -31.80 -1.13 12.64
C GLY A 371 -31.13 -0.69 11.33
N THR A 372 -30.61 0.54 11.30
CA THR A 372 -29.65 1.04 10.30
C THR A 372 -28.26 0.49 10.62
N ILE A 373 -27.59 -0.09 9.63
CA ILE A 373 -26.34 -0.87 9.74
C ILE A 373 -25.40 -0.40 8.63
N ASP A 374 -24.15 -0.07 8.96
CA ASP A 374 -23.09 0.42 8.05
C ASP A 374 -23.49 1.53 7.10
N HIS A 375 -24.33 2.46 7.57
CA HIS A 375 -24.84 3.54 6.73
C HIS A 375 -23.97 4.80 6.80
N ASP A 376 -23.48 5.09 8.00
CA ASP A 376 -22.87 6.36 8.35
C ASP A 376 -21.42 6.12 8.82
N ALA A 377 -20.48 6.73 8.10
CA ALA A 377 -19.05 6.60 8.36
C ALA A 377 -18.63 7.26 9.68
N GLU A 378 -19.44 8.14 10.27
CA GLU A 378 -19.17 8.71 11.59
C GLU A 378 -19.42 7.71 12.71
N THR A 379 -20.36 6.77 12.53
CA THR A 379 -20.80 5.84 13.59
C THR A 379 -20.33 4.40 13.38
N PHE A 380 -19.70 4.12 12.24
CA PHE A 380 -19.25 2.79 11.84
C PHE A 380 -17.85 2.89 11.24
N ILE A 381 -16.99 1.94 11.59
CA ILE A 381 -15.64 1.78 11.00
C ILE A 381 -15.58 0.35 10.48
N PRO A 382 -15.23 0.09 9.21
CA PRO A 382 -15.13 -1.26 8.72
C PRO A 382 -14.12 -2.07 9.53
N ASP A 383 -14.61 -3.16 10.11
CA ASP A 383 -13.83 -4.07 10.93
C ASP A 383 -13.50 -5.33 10.14
N TYR A 384 -12.54 -6.09 10.64
CA TYR A 384 -12.07 -7.29 10.01
C TYR A 384 -13.14 -8.38 9.97
N PRO A 385 -13.04 -9.31 9.01
CA PRO A 385 -14.09 -10.30 8.81
C PRO A 385 -14.28 -11.20 10.04
N CYS A 386 -15.48 -11.26 10.61
CA CYS A 386 -15.72 -12.05 11.82
C CYS A 386 -15.42 -13.55 11.63
N SER A 387 -14.88 -14.16 12.69
CA SER A 387 -14.61 -15.60 12.77
C SER A 387 -14.76 -16.10 14.20
N HIS A 388 -15.89 -16.73 14.48
CA HIS A 388 -16.22 -17.25 15.81
C HIS A 388 -17.20 -18.43 15.67
N PRO A 389 -17.26 -19.35 16.66
CA PRO A 389 -18.30 -20.36 16.69
C PRO A 389 -19.69 -19.73 16.96
N GLY A 390 -20.74 -20.35 16.45
CA GLY A 390 -22.12 -19.91 16.70
C GLY A 390 -22.63 -18.78 15.78
N PRO A 391 -23.85 -18.27 16.04
CA PRO A 391 -24.45 -17.19 15.25
C PRO A 391 -23.77 -15.85 15.51
N CYS A 392 -23.85 -14.92 14.54
CA CYS A 392 -23.34 -13.55 14.71
C CYS A 392 -24.28 -12.72 15.59
N ASP A 393 -24.09 -12.81 16.90
CA ASP A 393 -24.78 -12.02 17.91
C ASP A 393 -23.80 -11.55 19.00
N GLY A 394 -24.33 -10.84 20.01
CA GLY A 394 -23.52 -10.37 21.13
C GLY A 394 -23.14 -11.47 22.13
N GLN A 395 -23.74 -12.67 22.06
CA GLN A 395 -23.32 -13.80 22.92
C GLN A 395 -22.07 -14.46 22.37
N ALA A 396 -21.95 -14.54 21.04
CA ALA A 396 -20.77 -15.03 20.35
C ALA A 396 -19.66 -13.96 20.20
N ASP A 397 -19.83 -12.79 20.83
CA ASP A 397 -18.89 -11.66 20.77
C ASP A 397 -18.52 -11.28 19.33
N CYS A 398 -19.51 -11.31 18.44
CA CYS A 398 -19.28 -11.09 17.02
C CYS A 398 -18.89 -9.62 16.77
N ALA A 399 -17.67 -9.40 16.29
CA ALA A 399 -17.16 -8.10 15.85
C ALA A 399 -18.16 -7.33 14.95
N CYS A 400 -18.69 -7.99 13.91
CA CYS A 400 -19.70 -7.37 13.05
C CYS A 400 -21.00 -7.02 13.79
N PHE A 401 -21.40 -7.78 14.82
CA PHE A 401 -22.57 -7.46 15.63
C PHE A 401 -22.34 -6.22 16.50
N LEU A 402 -21.23 -6.19 17.22
CA LEU A 402 -20.84 -5.11 18.13
C LEU A 402 -20.65 -3.79 17.38
N ASN A 403 -20.03 -3.86 16.22
CA ASN A 403 -19.79 -2.73 15.33
C ASN A 403 -21.04 -2.30 14.54
N LYS A 404 -22.23 -2.89 14.83
CA LYS A 404 -23.48 -2.61 14.12
C LYS A 404 -23.32 -2.74 12.59
N ALA A 405 -22.64 -3.81 12.19
CA ALA A 405 -22.24 -4.08 10.82
C ALA A 405 -22.76 -5.36 10.18
N HIS A 406 -22.93 -5.31 8.86
CA HIS A 406 -23.18 -6.48 8.04
C HIS A 406 -21.96 -7.38 8.08
N CYS A 407 -22.19 -8.69 8.07
CA CYS A 407 -21.14 -9.62 7.74
C CYS A 407 -20.89 -9.53 6.22
N GLU A 408 -19.67 -9.15 5.85
CA GLU A 408 -19.25 -9.09 4.44
C GLU A 408 -19.00 -10.47 3.83
N VAL A 409 -18.75 -10.51 2.52
CA VAL A 409 -18.38 -11.74 1.79
C VAL A 409 -17.18 -12.44 2.43
N ALA A 410 -16.22 -11.66 2.93
CA ALA A 410 -15.01 -12.17 3.58
C ALA A 410 -15.25 -12.82 4.96
N CYS A 411 -16.38 -12.55 5.64
CA CYS A 411 -16.67 -13.09 6.98
C CYS A 411 -16.74 -14.61 6.97
N ARG A 412 -16.45 -15.24 8.11
CA ARG A 412 -16.42 -16.70 8.30
C ARG A 412 -17.64 -17.24 9.06
N CYS A 413 -18.67 -16.43 9.26
CA CYS A 413 -19.95 -16.93 9.76
C CYS A 413 -20.68 -17.81 8.75
N ASP A 414 -21.74 -18.49 9.15
CA ASP A 414 -22.53 -19.35 8.25
C ASP A 414 -23.09 -18.55 7.04
N LEU A 415 -23.19 -19.16 5.85
CA LEU A 415 -23.75 -18.50 4.66
C LEU A 415 -25.22 -18.09 4.84
N SER A 416 -25.94 -18.77 5.73
CA SER A 416 -27.31 -18.43 6.12
C SER A 416 -27.40 -17.36 7.21
N CYS A 417 -26.26 -16.82 7.67
CA CYS A 417 -26.21 -15.78 8.68
C CYS A 417 -27.12 -14.60 8.30
N PRO A 418 -28.08 -14.19 9.16
CA PRO A 418 -28.99 -13.10 8.85
C PRO A 418 -28.28 -11.76 8.69
N ARG A 419 -27.08 -11.61 9.27
CA ARG A 419 -26.25 -10.41 9.15
C ARG A 419 -25.50 -10.30 7.84
N ARG A 420 -25.42 -11.38 7.05
CA ARG A 420 -24.72 -11.33 5.78
C ARG A 420 -25.41 -10.39 4.80
N ARG A 421 -24.60 -9.54 4.17
CA ARG A 421 -25.05 -8.69 3.09
C ARG A 421 -25.56 -9.55 1.93
N ARG A 422 -26.71 -9.16 1.34
CA ARG A 422 -27.33 -9.89 0.22
C ARG A 422 -27.09 -9.27 -1.16
N GLY A 423 -26.55 -8.07 -1.22
CA GLY A 423 -26.41 -7.32 -2.48
C GLY A 423 -27.73 -6.73 -2.96
N CYS A 424 -27.80 -6.40 -4.26
CA CYS A 424 -29.02 -5.92 -4.90
C CYS A 424 -29.45 -6.83 -6.05
N HIS A 425 -30.75 -6.84 -6.33
CA HIS A 425 -31.37 -7.53 -7.47
C HIS A 425 -31.87 -6.53 -8.53
N CYS A 426 -31.19 -5.39 -8.66
CA CYS A 426 -31.56 -4.37 -9.64
C CYS A 426 -31.36 -4.92 -11.05
N ARG A 427 -32.35 -4.73 -11.92
CA ARG A 427 -32.34 -5.15 -13.33
C ARG A 427 -32.69 -3.98 -14.23
N HIS A 428 -32.23 -4.02 -15.49
CA HIS A 428 -32.47 -2.93 -16.45
C HIS A 428 -33.93 -2.52 -16.50
N ASP A 429 -34.15 -1.22 -16.42
CA ASP A 429 -35.42 -0.56 -16.72
C ASP A 429 -35.30 0.15 -18.08
N VAL A 430 -36.38 0.76 -18.56
CA VAL A 430 -36.51 1.40 -19.89
C VAL A 430 -35.37 2.39 -20.23
N ASN A 431 -34.71 2.97 -19.21
CA ASN A 431 -33.66 4.00 -19.36
C ASN A 431 -32.21 3.48 -19.32
N GLY A 432 -31.97 2.17 -19.19
CA GLY A 432 -30.63 1.54 -19.29
C GLY A 432 -29.64 1.79 -18.13
N LYS A 433 -29.81 2.84 -17.30
CA LYS A 433 -28.93 3.11 -16.14
C LYS A 433 -29.37 2.36 -14.88
N LEU A 434 -28.43 1.72 -14.18
CA LEU A 434 -28.67 0.96 -12.95
C LEU A 434 -27.93 1.51 -11.74
N CYS A 435 -28.54 1.34 -10.57
CA CYS A 435 -27.92 1.60 -9.26
C CYS A 435 -27.43 3.04 -9.00
N TYR A 436 -27.89 4.03 -9.75
CA TYR A 436 -27.47 5.44 -9.60
C TYR A 436 -28.30 6.26 -8.58
N SER A 437 -29.28 5.64 -7.92
CA SER A 437 -30.20 6.32 -7.01
C SER A 437 -30.62 5.43 -5.85
N ALA A 438 -31.31 6.02 -4.86
CA ALA A 438 -31.81 5.32 -3.68
C ALA A 438 -32.83 4.20 -3.97
N ARG A 439 -33.22 3.97 -5.23
CA ARG A 439 -33.95 2.76 -5.67
C ARG A 439 -33.11 1.50 -5.47
N CYS A 440 -31.79 1.59 -5.61
CA CYS A 440 -30.89 0.48 -5.31
C CYS A 440 -30.58 0.46 -3.80
N PRO A 441 -30.74 -0.69 -3.11
CA PRO A 441 -30.42 -0.79 -1.69
C PRO A 441 -28.94 -0.53 -1.39
N CYS A 442 -28.02 -0.88 -2.30
CA CYS A 442 -26.59 -0.59 -2.13
C CYS A 442 -26.33 0.93 -2.16
N TYR A 443 -26.85 1.62 -3.17
CA TYR A 443 -26.70 3.07 -3.29
C TYR A 443 -27.34 3.82 -2.11
N LYS A 444 -28.55 3.40 -1.69
CA LYS A 444 -29.25 3.95 -0.52
C LYS A 444 -28.43 3.78 0.76
N ALA A 445 -27.65 2.70 0.84
CA ALA A 445 -26.79 2.40 1.98
C ALA A 445 -25.40 3.09 1.93
N HIS A 446 -25.16 3.99 0.98
CA HIS A 446 -23.83 4.59 0.74
C HIS A 446 -22.73 3.56 0.43
N ARG A 447 -23.10 2.42 -0.15
CA ARG A 447 -22.19 1.33 -0.50
C ARG A 447 -22.12 1.16 -2.00
N GLU A 448 -20.94 0.85 -2.53
CA GLU A 448 -20.84 0.34 -3.90
C GLU A 448 -21.41 -1.09 -4.00
N CYS A 449 -21.83 -1.46 -5.21
CA CYS A 449 -22.33 -2.79 -5.53
C CYS A 449 -21.17 -3.78 -5.53
N ASP A 450 -21.23 -4.71 -4.58
CA ASP A 450 -20.27 -5.81 -4.47
C ASP A 450 -20.35 -6.72 -5.71
N PRO A 451 -19.22 -7.01 -6.38
CA PRO A 451 -19.20 -7.82 -7.60
C PRO A 451 -19.57 -9.29 -7.36
N VAL A 452 -19.38 -9.82 -6.16
CA VAL A 452 -19.75 -11.21 -5.81
C VAL A 452 -21.26 -11.31 -5.58
N LEU A 453 -21.85 -10.34 -4.89
CA LEU A 453 -23.26 -10.37 -4.49
C LEU A 453 -24.22 -9.77 -5.53
N CYS A 454 -23.84 -8.67 -6.18
CA CYS A 454 -24.72 -7.89 -7.06
C CYS A 454 -24.64 -8.37 -8.52
N VAL A 455 -25.00 -9.64 -8.74
CA VAL A 455 -24.89 -10.28 -10.07
C VAL A 455 -25.94 -9.75 -11.05
N ASP A 456 -27.19 -9.55 -10.61
CA ASP A 456 -28.29 -9.10 -11.48
C ASP A 456 -28.07 -7.70 -12.07
N CYS A 457 -27.39 -6.81 -11.34
CA CYS A 457 -27.12 -5.44 -11.82
C CYS A 457 -25.82 -5.33 -12.63
N ASP A 458 -25.16 -6.46 -12.88
CA ASP A 458 -23.91 -6.56 -13.61
C ASP A 458 -22.78 -5.74 -12.97
N ALA A 459 -22.58 -5.91 -11.66
CA ALA A 459 -21.46 -5.26 -10.96
C ALA A 459 -20.08 -5.83 -11.35
N ARG A 460 -20.03 -7.00 -12.04
CA ARG A 460 -18.80 -7.66 -12.48
C ARG A 460 -18.28 -7.14 -13.82
N CYS A 461 -19.15 -6.84 -14.80
CA CYS A 461 -18.67 -6.52 -16.14
C CYS A 461 -18.28 -5.04 -16.31
N GLY A 462 -17.04 -4.84 -16.77
CA GLY A 462 -16.46 -3.53 -17.11
C GLY A 462 -16.77 -3.06 -18.53
N ASP A 463 -17.16 -3.95 -19.44
CA ASP A 463 -16.92 -3.75 -20.89
C ASP A 463 -18.15 -3.25 -21.69
N ASN A 464 -19.38 -3.49 -21.22
CA ASN A 464 -20.60 -2.98 -21.88
C ASN A 464 -21.11 -1.70 -21.20
N ALA A 465 -20.54 -0.56 -21.62
CA ALA A 465 -20.79 0.77 -21.04
C ALA A 465 -22.27 1.19 -20.98
N SER A 466 -23.12 0.68 -21.87
CA SER A 466 -24.54 1.03 -21.97
C SER A 466 -25.47 0.23 -21.03
N LEU A 467 -24.98 -0.85 -20.39
CA LEU A 467 -25.75 -1.74 -19.51
C LEU A 467 -25.10 -1.91 -18.12
N ALA A 468 -23.96 -1.28 -17.87
CA ALA A 468 -23.21 -1.49 -16.63
C ALA A 468 -23.85 -0.81 -15.42
N CYS A 469 -23.73 -1.47 -14.25
CA CYS A 469 -23.98 -0.86 -12.95
C CYS A 469 -23.27 0.49 -12.83
N GLN A 470 -23.96 1.53 -12.34
CA GLN A 470 -23.37 2.86 -12.13
C GLN A 470 -22.80 3.05 -10.71
N ASN A 471 -22.90 2.04 -9.86
CA ASN A 471 -22.50 2.08 -8.45
C ASN A 471 -21.29 1.18 -8.19
N VAL A 472 -20.31 1.23 -9.09
CA VAL A 472 -19.07 0.45 -9.07
C VAL A 472 -17.87 1.31 -9.52
N SER A 473 -18.06 2.62 -9.61
CA SER A 473 -17.12 3.51 -10.28
C SER A 473 -15.83 3.70 -9.47
N LEU A 474 -15.90 3.74 -8.13
CA LEU A 474 -14.72 3.82 -7.26
C LEU A 474 -13.91 2.52 -7.30
N GLN A 475 -14.56 1.35 -7.19
CA GLN A 475 -13.85 0.07 -7.24
C GLN A 475 -13.24 -0.24 -8.62
N GLN A 476 -13.83 0.28 -9.69
CA GLN A 476 -13.31 0.10 -11.05
C GLN A 476 -12.41 1.25 -11.54
N GLY A 477 -12.18 2.29 -10.73
CA GLY A 477 -11.35 3.43 -11.11
C GLY A 477 -11.89 4.21 -12.32
N ARG A 478 -13.22 4.28 -12.49
CA ARG A 478 -13.88 5.01 -13.59
C ARG A 478 -13.89 6.52 -13.33
N PHE A 479 -12.70 7.11 -13.29
CA PHE A 479 -12.48 8.53 -13.03
C PHE A 479 -12.59 9.36 -14.32
N LYS A 480 -12.86 10.65 -14.17
CA LYS A 480 -12.77 11.64 -15.24
C LYS A 480 -11.33 12.09 -15.42
N ARG A 481 -10.98 12.47 -16.63
CA ARG A 481 -9.68 13.09 -16.91
C ARG A 481 -9.60 14.50 -16.33
N THR A 482 -8.54 14.76 -15.58
CA THR A 482 -8.27 16.00 -14.89
C THR A 482 -6.86 16.51 -15.21
N GLU A 483 -6.61 17.79 -14.95
CA GLU A 483 -5.31 18.43 -15.13
C GLU A 483 -5.08 19.49 -14.04
N VAL A 484 -3.86 19.55 -13.50
CA VAL A 484 -3.46 20.60 -12.54
C VAL A 484 -2.96 21.81 -13.30
N ARG A 485 -3.52 22.98 -13.03
CA ARG A 485 -3.14 24.25 -13.65
C ARG A 485 -3.11 25.38 -12.64
N GLN A 486 -2.59 26.53 -13.05
CA GLN A 486 -2.67 27.75 -12.25
C GLN A 486 -4.13 28.17 -12.06
N SER A 487 -4.50 28.43 -10.80
CA SER A 487 -5.80 28.90 -10.34
C SER A 487 -5.66 30.25 -9.64
N GLN A 488 -6.79 30.87 -9.30
CA GLN A 488 -6.85 32.07 -8.47
C GLN A 488 -6.20 31.86 -7.09
N TRP A 489 -6.22 30.63 -6.55
CA TRP A 489 -5.70 30.29 -5.21
C TRP A 489 -4.35 29.55 -5.23
N GLY A 490 -3.61 29.65 -6.34
CA GLY A 490 -2.34 28.95 -6.55
C GLY A 490 -2.47 27.90 -7.63
N LEU A 491 -2.51 26.62 -7.26
CA LEU A 491 -2.81 25.53 -8.18
C LEU A 491 -4.25 25.06 -7.98
N GLY A 492 -4.89 24.64 -9.06
CA GLY A 492 -6.26 24.12 -9.08
C GLY A 492 -6.36 22.88 -9.96
N LEU A 493 -7.38 22.06 -9.71
CA LEU A 493 -7.69 20.90 -10.53
C LEU A 493 -8.81 21.22 -11.52
N PHE A 494 -8.59 20.95 -12.80
CA PHE A 494 -9.52 21.26 -13.89
C PHE A 494 -9.97 19.99 -14.59
N LEU A 495 -11.23 19.95 -15.04
CA LEU A 495 -11.71 18.85 -15.88
C LEU A 495 -11.20 18.98 -17.33
N VAL A 496 -10.75 17.88 -17.92
CA VAL A 496 -10.36 17.82 -19.34
C VAL A 496 -11.52 17.35 -20.22
N GLU A 497 -12.55 16.77 -19.62
CA GLU A 497 -13.72 16.23 -20.31
C GLU A 497 -15.01 16.53 -19.53
N PRO A 498 -16.20 16.49 -20.18
CA PRO A 498 -17.44 16.84 -19.49
C PRO A 498 -17.82 15.82 -18.42
N ALA A 499 -18.38 16.32 -17.32
CA ALA A 499 -19.00 15.52 -16.28
C ALA A 499 -20.50 15.85 -16.17
N GLU A 500 -21.34 14.83 -16.10
CA GLU A 500 -22.76 14.98 -15.79
C GLU A 500 -22.99 14.97 -14.27
N LYS A 501 -24.15 15.45 -13.83
CA LYS A 501 -24.51 15.42 -12.40
C LYS A 501 -24.41 13.99 -11.84
N ASN A 502 -23.76 13.86 -10.69
CA ASN A 502 -23.42 12.63 -9.98
C ASN A 502 -22.34 11.75 -10.61
N ASP A 503 -21.67 12.18 -11.69
CA ASP A 503 -20.49 11.47 -12.17
C ASP A 503 -19.40 11.49 -11.08
N LEU A 504 -18.71 10.36 -10.93
CA LEU A 504 -17.48 10.27 -10.16
C LEU A 504 -16.38 10.99 -10.94
N ILE A 505 -15.79 12.01 -10.34
CA ILE A 505 -14.68 12.78 -10.91
C ILE A 505 -13.36 12.05 -10.63
N ALA A 506 -13.06 11.82 -9.36
CA ALA A 506 -11.85 11.15 -8.90
C ALA A 506 -12.07 10.62 -7.48
N GLU A 507 -11.16 9.78 -7.01
CA GLU A 507 -11.05 9.42 -5.60
C GLU A 507 -10.07 10.36 -4.90
N TYR A 508 -10.41 10.79 -3.67
CA TYR A 508 -9.45 11.49 -2.82
C TYR A 508 -8.55 10.47 -2.12
N ILE A 509 -7.27 10.47 -2.48
CA ILE A 509 -6.30 9.46 -2.07
C ILE A 509 -5.20 10.10 -1.23
N GLY A 510 -4.89 9.49 -0.09
CA GLY A 510 -3.81 9.92 0.78
C GLY A 510 -3.32 8.84 1.74
N GLU A 511 -2.48 9.22 2.68
CA GLU A 511 -2.09 8.38 3.81
C GLU A 511 -3.25 8.28 4.82
N LEU A 512 -3.61 7.06 5.21
CA LEU A 512 -4.51 6.80 6.33
C LEU A 512 -3.78 7.12 7.63
N ILE A 513 -4.26 8.12 8.36
CA ILE A 513 -3.70 8.59 9.62
C ILE A 513 -4.77 8.57 10.73
N LEU A 514 -4.35 8.34 11.98
CA LEU A 514 -5.22 8.47 13.15
C LEU A 514 -5.20 9.92 13.67
N ASP A 515 -6.12 10.23 14.59
CA ASP A 515 -6.24 11.56 15.19
C ASP A 515 -4.93 12.11 15.78
N PRO A 516 -4.12 11.32 16.52
CA PRO A 516 -2.84 11.83 17.05
C PRO A 516 -1.87 12.31 15.95
N THR A 517 -1.78 11.58 14.84
CA THR A 517 -0.96 12.04 13.70
C THR A 517 -1.58 13.25 13.02
N ARG A 518 -2.91 13.29 12.88
CA ARG A 518 -3.62 14.47 12.35
C ARG A 518 -3.30 15.73 13.17
N GLU A 519 -3.35 15.66 14.49
CA GLU A 519 -3.03 16.77 15.39
C GLU A 519 -1.57 17.23 15.22
N SER A 520 -0.61 16.30 15.19
CA SER A 520 0.80 16.64 14.96
C SER A 520 1.05 17.31 13.60
N ARG A 521 0.37 16.84 12.54
CA ARG A 521 0.48 17.39 11.18
C ARG A 521 -0.29 18.70 11.01
N GLU A 522 -1.28 18.99 11.86
CA GLU A 522 -2.04 20.24 11.83
C GLU A 522 -1.17 21.46 12.15
N ILE A 523 -0.17 21.32 13.03
CA ILE A 523 0.78 22.39 13.36
C ILE A 523 1.61 22.76 12.12
N VAL A 524 2.12 21.75 11.41
CA VAL A 524 2.84 21.91 10.14
C VAL A 524 1.92 22.50 9.06
N ALA A 525 0.68 22.02 8.97
CA ALA A 525 -0.33 22.50 8.01
C ALA A 525 -0.71 23.97 8.25
N THR A 526 -0.84 24.37 9.51
CA THR A 526 -1.15 25.74 9.93
C THR A 526 0.00 26.68 9.60
N HIS A 527 1.24 26.28 9.92
CA HIS A 527 2.44 27.09 9.60
C HIS A 527 2.56 27.39 8.11
N ARG A 528 2.38 26.37 7.26
CA ARG A 528 2.47 26.50 5.80
C ARG A 528 1.18 27.00 5.13
N ASN A 529 0.13 27.30 5.90
CA ASN A 529 -1.20 27.69 5.42
C ASN A 529 -1.79 26.76 4.35
N ARG A 530 -1.58 25.44 4.48
CA ARG A 530 -2.11 24.42 3.57
C ARG A 530 -2.42 23.14 4.34
N ASN A 531 -3.64 22.64 4.18
CA ASN A 531 -4.10 21.40 4.80
C ASN A 531 -4.66 20.47 3.72
N TYR A 532 -4.18 19.23 3.72
CA TYR A 532 -4.58 18.16 2.80
C TYR A 532 -5.21 16.97 3.53
N VAL A 533 -5.62 17.18 4.77
CA VAL A 533 -6.28 16.17 5.61
C VAL A 533 -7.79 16.25 5.37
N PHE A 534 -8.37 15.12 4.98
CA PHE A 534 -9.82 14.93 4.90
C PHE A 534 -10.25 13.79 5.81
N GLU A 535 -11.26 14.06 6.64
CA GLU A 535 -11.83 13.05 7.52
C GLU A 535 -12.52 11.94 6.71
N LEU A 536 -12.19 10.69 7.03
CA LEU A 536 -12.73 9.51 6.33
C LEU A 536 -13.84 8.84 7.15
N ASN A 537 -13.63 8.68 8.45
CA ASN A 537 -14.55 8.12 9.43
C ASN A 537 -14.10 8.52 10.85
N SER A 538 -14.79 8.04 11.88
CA SER A 538 -14.48 8.39 13.29
C SER A 538 -13.14 7.89 13.84
N ALA A 539 -12.38 7.09 13.08
CA ALA A 539 -11.03 6.68 13.48
C ALA A 539 -9.93 7.21 12.55
N PHE A 540 -10.22 7.33 11.25
CA PHE A 540 -9.22 7.60 10.23
C PHE A 540 -9.49 8.91 9.49
N SER A 541 -8.41 9.61 9.17
CA SER A 541 -8.37 10.67 8.17
C SER A 541 -7.42 10.29 7.03
N LEU A 542 -7.60 10.91 5.86
CA LEU A 542 -6.70 10.79 4.71
C LEU A 542 -5.87 12.07 4.59
N ASP A 543 -4.55 11.97 4.66
CA ASP A 543 -3.63 13.08 4.41
C ASP A 543 -2.93 12.93 3.06
N SER A 544 -3.22 13.85 2.13
CA SER A 544 -2.57 13.90 0.81
C SER A 544 -1.32 14.80 0.78
N GLY A 545 -0.73 15.12 1.94
CA GLY A 545 0.47 15.93 2.09
C GLY A 545 1.71 15.27 1.49
N GLY A 546 2.10 14.13 2.05
CA GLY A 546 3.31 13.39 1.64
C GLY A 546 3.09 12.43 0.47
N ALA A 547 1.92 11.80 0.40
CA ALA A 547 1.56 10.85 -0.66
C ALA A 547 0.07 10.95 -0.99
N GLY A 548 -0.29 10.96 -2.28
CA GLY A 548 -1.65 11.19 -2.73
C GLY A 548 -1.76 11.29 -4.25
N ASN A 549 -2.84 11.89 -4.74
CA ASN A 549 -3.05 12.14 -6.16
C ASN A 549 -3.42 13.61 -6.42
N GLU A 550 -3.77 13.94 -7.66
CA GLU A 550 -4.05 15.31 -8.11
C GLU A 550 -5.28 15.94 -7.44
N THR A 551 -6.15 15.17 -6.78
CA THR A 551 -7.32 15.72 -6.07
C THR A 551 -6.95 16.60 -4.88
N ARG A 552 -5.70 16.53 -4.40
CA ARG A 552 -5.17 17.47 -3.40
C ARG A 552 -5.19 18.94 -3.86
N TYR A 553 -5.30 19.19 -5.17
CA TYR A 553 -5.38 20.52 -5.77
C TYR A 553 -6.82 21.02 -6.02
N ILE A 554 -7.84 20.26 -5.63
CA ILE A 554 -9.22 20.75 -5.74
C ILE A 554 -9.43 21.82 -4.69
N ASN A 555 -9.70 23.06 -5.08
CA ASN A 555 -9.81 24.18 -4.14
C ASN A 555 -11.16 24.24 -3.39
N HIS A 556 -11.13 24.91 -2.24
CA HIS A 556 -12.29 25.17 -1.41
C HIS A 556 -13.26 26.18 -2.05
N GLN A 557 -14.55 25.86 -2.03
CA GLN A 557 -15.62 26.81 -2.32
C GLN A 557 -16.94 26.38 -1.68
N THR A 558 -17.80 27.32 -1.32
CA THR A 558 -19.11 27.04 -0.71
C THR A 558 -20.27 27.47 -1.61
N GLY A 559 -21.49 27.06 -1.24
CA GLY A 559 -22.72 27.49 -1.90
C GLY A 559 -22.81 27.06 -3.37
N GLU A 560 -23.33 27.94 -4.23
CA GLU A 560 -23.59 27.63 -5.65
C GLU A 560 -22.33 27.54 -6.52
N LEU A 561 -21.21 28.07 -6.03
CA LEU A 561 -19.93 28.04 -6.75
C LEU A 561 -19.22 26.68 -6.60
N ALA A 562 -19.53 25.92 -5.54
CA ALA A 562 -19.09 24.53 -5.41
C ALA A 562 -19.78 23.67 -6.48
N ASN A 563 -19.00 23.09 -7.38
CA ASN A 563 -19.51 22.24 -8.46
C ASN A 563 -19.33 20.75 -8.18
N CYS A 564 -18.59 20.39 -7.15
CA CYS A 564 -18.36 19.03 -6.67
C CYS A 564 -18.65 18.88 -5.17
N THR A 565 -18.71 17.63 -4.73
CA THR A 565 -18.87 17.25 -3.33
C THR A 565 -18.10 15.96 -3.05
N ALA A 566 -17.46 15.87 -1.88
CA ALA A 566 -16.86 14.64 -1.39
C ALA A 566 -17.94 13.76 -0.73
N LYS A 567 -17.90 12.45 -0.99
CA LYS A 567 -18.78 11.47 -0.34
C LYS A 567 -17.96 10.25 0.07
N VAL A 568 -18.04 9.90 1.35
CA VAL A 568 -17.54 8.62 1.83
C VAL A 568 -18.46 7.51 1.31
N ARG A 569 -17.87 6.47 0.75
CA ARG A 569 -18.55 5.27 0.26
C ARG A 569 -17.89 4.05 0.84
N LEU A 570 -18.70 3.07 1.22
CA LEU A 570 -18.23 1.76 1.64
C LEU A 570 -18.08 0.84 0.42
N VAL A 571 -16.83 0.55 0.07
CA VAL A 571 -16.42 -0.15 -1.15
C VAL A 571 -15.70 -1.43 -0.73
N ASN A 572 -16.37 -2.57 -0.89
CA ASN A 572 -15.85 -3.91 -0.54
C ASN A 572 -15.17 -4.04 0.83
N GLY A 573 -15.72 -3.37 1.85
CA GLY A 573 -15.19 -3.42 3.22
C GLY A 573 -14.23 -2.27 3.58
N GLU A 574 -14.05 -1.28 2.71
CA GLU A 574 -13.26 -0.07 3.00
C GLU A 574 -14.09 1.20 2.82
N HIS A 575 -13.88 2.18 3.70
CA HIS A 575 -14.32 3.55 3.46
C HIS A 575 -13.37 4.23 2.47
N ARG A 576 -13.93 4.84 1.43
CA ARG A 576 -13.20 5.59 0.39
C ARG A 576 -13.92 6.89 0.08
N ILE A 577 -13.18 7.96 -0.22
CA ILE A 577 -13.75 9.28 -0.53
C ILE A 577 -13.83 9.45 -2.05
N GLY A 578 -15.06 9.48 -2.59
CA GLY A 578 -15.28 9.86 -3.99
C GLY A 578 -15.63 11.33 -4.12
N ILE A 579 -15.06 12.00 -5.11
CA ILE A 579 -15.43 13.35 -5.52
C ILE A 579 -16.49 13.25 -6.63
N TYR A 580 -17.68 13.80 -6.39
CA TYR A 580 -18.82 13.68 -7.32
C TYR A 580 -19.28 15.06 -7.81
N ALA A 581 -19.67 15.14 -9.08
CA ALA A 581 -20.25 16.36 -9.64
C ALA A 581 -21.65 16.66 -9.08
N LEU A 582 -21.88 17.90 -8.63
CA LEU A 582 -23.19 18.38 -8.16
C LEU A 582 -24.12 18.81 -9.31
N ARG A 583 -23.51 19.19 -10.43
CA ARG A 583 -24.16 19.65 -11.67
C ARG A 583 -23.39 19.14 -12.88
N LYS A 584 -23.88 19.45 -14.08
CA LYS A 584 -23.06 19.30 -15.28
C LYS A 584 -21.87 20.27 -15.23
N ILE A 585 -20.68 19.78 -15.52
CA ILE A 585 -19.43 20.54 -15.54
C ILE A 585 -18.81 20.39 -16.93
N LYS A 586 -18.44 21.50 -17.56
CA LYS A 586 -17.80 21.53 -18.87
C LYS A 586 -16.31 21.23 -18.75
N PRO A 587 -15.67 20.76 -19.83
CA PRO A 587 -14.22 20.79 -19.92
C PRO A 587 -13.68 22.18 -19.59
N GLU A 588 -12.49 22.23 -19.02
CA GLU A 588 -11.75 23.43 -18.64
C GLU A 588 -12.34 24.20 -17.43
N GLU A 589 -13.43 23.74 -16.82
CA GLU A 589 -13.90 24.27 -15.54
C GLU A 589 -13.04 23.74 -14.38
N GLU A 590 -12.69 24.62 -13.44
CA GLU A 590 -12.04 24.25 -12.18
C GLU A 590 -13.02 23.45 -11.32
N ILE A 591 -12.54 22.34 -10.74
CA ILE A 591 -13.26 21.55 -9.76
C ILE A 591 -13.11 22.24 -8.41
N LEU A 592 -14.24 22.47 -7.74
CA LEU A 592 -14.32 23.15 -6.46
C LEU A 592 -15.33 22.43 -5.56
N PHE A 593 -15.01 22.24 -4.28
CA PHE A 593 -15.97 21.73 -3.32
C PHE A 593 -15.82 22.34 -1.92
N ASP A 594 -16.88 22.18 -1.12
CA ASP A 594 -16.91 22.65 0.25
C ASP A 594 -16.11 21.71 1.16
N TYR A 595 -15.06 22.24 1.77
CA TYR A 595 -14.17 21.46 2.64
C TYR A 595 -14.81 21.18 4.01
N GLY A 596 -15.98 21.76 4.29
CA GLY A 596 -16.72 21.57 5.52
C GLY A 596 -16.32 22.56 6.62
N SER A 597 -17.10 22.55 7.70
CA SER A 597 -16.98 23.50 8.81
C SER A 597 -15.71 23.37 9.63
N HIS A 598 -15.01 22.23 9.55
CA HIS A 598 -13.79 21.95 10.31
C HIS A 598 -12.51 22.41 9.62
N PHE A 599 -12.59 22.91 8.38
CA PHE A 599 -11.42 23.43 7.66
C PHE A 599 -11.11 24.88 8.05
N PHE A 600 -9.93 25.11 8.64
CA PHE A 600 -9.37 26.43 9.03
C PHE A 600 -10.40 27.49 9.46
N GLN A 601 -10.88 27.42 10.71
CA GLN A 601 -11.70 28.50 11.28
C GLN A 601 -10.89 29.72 11.77
N HIS A 602 -9.57 29.76 11.58
CA HIS A 602 -8.73 30.89 12.01
C HIS A 602 -8.33 31.79 10.84
N GLY A 603 -9.28 32.56 10.31
CA GLY A 603 -8.99 33.50 9.22
C GLY A 603 -9.90 34.73 9.05
N SER A 604 -11.03 34.86 9.75
CA SER A 604 -12.02 35.94 9.48
C SER A 604 -12.28 36.95 10.61
N GLN A 605 -11.44 37.01 11.66
CA GLN A 605 -11.59 38.02 12.73
C GLN A 605 -10.42 39.00 12.89
N ARG A 606 -9.71 39.33 11.80
CA ARG A 606 -8.73 40.43 11.79
C ARG A 606 -9.08 41.52 10.78
N THR A 607 -10.31 42.03 10.80
CA THR A 607 -10.60 43.39 10.34
C THR A 607 -11.91 43.89 10.95
N THR A 608 -11.90 45.17 11.34
CA THR A 608 -13.03 46.00 11.85
C THR A 608 -13.48 45.80 13.31
N LYS A 609 -12.61 46.14 14.26
CA LYS A 609 -13.02 47.09 15.31
C LYS A 609 -12.12 48.32 15.21
N ALA A 610 -12.54 49.22 14.30
CA ALA A 610 -12.05 50.57 14.26
C ALA A 610 -12.58 51.33 15.50
N LEU A 611 -11.74 52.22 15.99
CA LEU A 611 -11.99 53.24 17.01
C LEU A 611 -13.37 53.90 16.87
N GLY A 612 -14.02 54.16 18.01
CA GLY A 612 -15.19 55.01 18.11
C GLY A 612 -15.86 54.92 19.48
N GLU A 613 -15.38 55.76 20.39
CA GLU A 613 -15.98 56.27 21.65
C GLU A 613 -16.42 55.28 22.75
#